data_AF-A0A1V1W7Z0-F1
#
_entry.id   AF-A0A1V1W7Z0-F1
#
_cell.length_a   1.000
_cell.length_b   1.000
_cell.length_c   1.000
_cell.angle_alpha   90.00
_cell.angle_beta   90.00
_cell.angle_gamma   90.00
#
_symmetry.space_group_name_H-M   'P 1'
#
loop_
_entity.id
_entity.type
_entity.pdbx_description
1 polymer ?
#
loop_
_entity_poly.entity_id
_entity_poly.type
_entity_poly.pdbx_seq_one_letter_code
_entity_poly.pdbx_strand_id
1 'polypeptide(L)'
;MVFAAVAVEVLPDLREDGHIVSVVIAFGAGVAFFLALGRFSEKLEARKTTAIIPIGLVVAVGIDLFVDGLLVGVGATVGLSKGIILTIALTLEILFLSLSVAAELQGRGASRRIAMAVPSGLGMLTAVGAIGGALALQDAGPTVLAPVLAFGAAALLYLVTEELLVEAHEVEETPLLASMFFLGFIVIFALSA
;
A
#
# COMPACT_ATOMS: atom_id res chain seq x y z
N MET A 1 4.53 -9.50 -2.71
CA MET A 1 5.47 -8.96 -1.70
C MET A 1 4.71 -8.35 -0.54
N VAL A 2 3.90 -7.32 -0.80
CA VAL A 2 3.09 -6.56 0.16
C VAL A 2 2.19 -7.45 1.04
N PHE A 3 1.41 -8.34 0.42
CA PHE A 3 0.57 -9.29 1.14
C PHE A 3 1.36 -10.11 2.16
N ALA A 4 2.56 -10.55 1.79
CA ALA A 4 3.42 -11.33 2.66
C ALA A 4 4.02 -10.46 3.77
N ALA A 5 4.42 -9.23 3.48
CA ALA A 5 4.90 -8.30 4.49
C ALA A 5 3.82 -8.04 5.55
N VAL A 6 2.57 -7.81 5.15
CA VAL A 6 1.46 -7.67 6.11
C VAL A 6 1.23 -8.96 6.89
N ALA A 7 1.16 -10.10 6.20
CA ALA A 7 0.83 -11.38 6.83
C ALA A 7 1.91 -11.87 7.81
N VAL A 8 3.18 -11.60 7.52
CA VAL A 8 4.31 -12.18 8.25
C VAL A 8 4.96 -11.19 9.22
N GLU A 9 4.97 -9.89 8.91
CA GLU A 9 5.54 -8.88 9.82
C GLU A 9 4.46 -8.18 10.65
N VAL A 10 3.43 -7.66 10.00
CA VAL A 10 2.50 -6.72 10.66
C VAL A 10 1.47 -7.45 11.51
N LEU A 11 0.80 -8.47 10.98
CA LEU A 11 -0.27 -9.16 11.72
C LEU A 11 0.23 -9.94 12.96
N PRO A 12 1.38 -10.64 12.93
CA PRO A 12 1.90 -11.30 14.12
C PRO A 12 2.23 -10.31 15.24
N ASP A 13 2.82 -9.17 14.90
CA ASP A 13 3.17 -8.13 15.88
C ASP A 13 1.94 -7.57 16.60
N LEU A 14 0.91 -7.24 15.81
CA LEU A 14 -0.38 -6.78 16.34
C LEU A 14 -1.07 -7.79 17.26
N ARG A 15 -0.78 -9.08 17.07
CA ARG A 15 -1.31 -10.15 17.90
C ARG A 15 -0.55 -10.26 19.23
N GLU A 16 0.75 -10.01 19.23
CA GLU A 16 1.61 -10.08 20.42
C GLU A 16 1.42 -8.90 21.37
N ASP A 17 1.08 -7.72 20.85
CA ASP A 17 0.87 -6.47 21.60
C ASP A 17 -0.30 -6.47 22.62
N GLY A 18 -1.10 -7.54 22.68
CA GLY A 18 -2.14 -7.74 23.71
C GLY A 18 -3.39 -6.85 23.58
N HIS A 19 -3.41 -5.92 22.63
CA HIS A 19 -4.52 -4.99 22.37
C HIS A 19 -5.46 -5.45 21.25
N ILE A 20 -5.80 -6.75 21.21
CA ILE A 20 -6.51 -7.36 20.08
C ILE A 20 -7.85 -6.68 19.72
N VAL A 21 -8.56 -6.13 20.71
CA VAL A 21 -9.85 -5.46 20.47
C VAL A 21 -9.67 -4.16 19.69
N SER A 22 -8.69 -3.31 20.05
CA SER A 22 -8.45 -2.07 19.30
C SER A 22 -7.89 -2.36 17.92
N VAL A 23 -7.05 -3.39 17.79
CA VAL A 23 -6.55 -3.90 16.50
C VAL A 23 -7.70 -4.31 15.59
N VAL A 24 -8.60 -5.17 16.05
CA VAL A 24 -9.74 -5.65 15.24
C VAL A 24 -10.67 -4.50 14.84
N ILE A 25 -10.95 -3.56 15.76
CA ILE A 25 -11.77 -2.38 15.46
C ILE A 25 -11.09 -1.51 14.41
N ALA A 26 -9.80 -1.20 14.58
CA ALA A 26 -9.07 -0.33 13.67
C ALA A 26 -8.86 -0.98 12.30
N PHE A 27 -8.55 -2.28 12.26
CA PHE A 27 -8.46 -3.05 11.02
C PHE A 27 -9.80 -3.07 10.29
N GLY A 28 -10.88 -3.41 10.99
CA GLY A 28 -12.24 -3.41 10.42
C GLY A 28 -12.69 -2.03 9.93
N ALA A 29 -12.37 -0.97 10.68
CA ALA A 29 -12.62 0.40 10.26
C ALA A 29 -11.79 0.78 9.01
N GLY A 30 -10.53 0.34 8.93
CA GLY A 30 -9.68 0.49 7.76
C GLY A 30 -10.29 -0.17 6.53
N VAL A 31 -10.63 -1.46 6.62
CA VAL A 31 -11.28 -2.19 5.52
C VAL A 31 -12.56 -1.46 5.06
N ALA A 32 -13.43 -1.06 6.00
CA ALA A 32 -14.66 -0.35 5.66
C ALA A 32 -14.40 1.01 5.00
N PHE A 33 -13.38 1.74 5.47
CA PHE A 33 -12.98 3.02 4.91
C PHE A 33 -12.49 2.87 3.47
N PHE A 34 -11.56 1.95 3.21
CA PHE A 34 -11.00 1.75 1.87
C PHE A 34 -12.02 1.16 0.88
N LEU A 35 -12.87 0.23 1.32
CA LEU A 35 -14.01 -0.25 0.53
C LEU A 35 -15.01 0.85 0.15
N ALA A 36 -15.20 1.84 1.03
CA ALA A 36 -16.03 3.01 0.72
C ALA A 36 -15.31 3.93 -0.27
N LEU A 37 -14.03 4.20 -0.03
CA LEU A 37 -13.19 5.05 -0.87
C LEU A 37 -13.12 4.54 -2.31
N GLY A 38 -12.88 3.24 -2.52
CA GLY A 38 -12.88 2.62 -3.85
C GLY A 38 -14.18 2.85 -4.60
N ARG A 39 -15.32 2.57 -3.95
CA ARG A 39 -16.65 2.82 -4.52
C ARG A 39 -16.92 4.29 -4.84
N PHE A 40 -16.37 5.22 -4.08
CA PHE A 40 -16.49 6.65 -4.38
C PHE A 40 -15.60 7.03 -5.58
N SER A 41 -14.37 6.49 -5.64
CA SER A 41 -13.42 6.73 -6.73
C SER A 41 -13.97 6.28 -8.08
N GLU A 42 -14.48 5.04 -8.18
CA GLU A 42 -15.10 4.51 -9.41
C GLU A 42 -16.26 5.39 -9.91
N LYS A 43 -17.13 5.85 -8.99
CA LYS A 43 -18.26 6.73 -9.33
C LYS A 43 -17.81 8.09 -9.85
N LEU A 44 -16.68 8.59 -9.36
CA LEU A 44 -16.06 9.84 -9.82
C LEU A 44 -15.42 9.68 -11.20
N GLU A 45 -14.76 8.54 -11.46
CA GLU A 45 -14.14 8.26 -12.76
C GLU A 45 -15.17 8.00 -13.86
N ALA A 46 -16.27 7.30 -13.57
CA ALA A 46 -17.38 7.09 -14.51
C ALA A 46 -18.00 8.40 -15.03
N ARG A 47 -17.80 9.52 -14.32
CA ARG A 47 -18.29 10.86 -14.71
C ARG A 47 -17.28 11.69 -15.51
N LYS A 48 -15.99 11.29 -15.59
CA LYS A 48 -14.89 12.10 -16.15
C LYS A 48 -14.00 11.35 -17.15
N THR A 49 -14.61 10.53 -18.01
CA THR A 49 -13.95 9.63 -18.98
C THR A 49 -13.03 10.31 -20.01
N THR A 50 -13.00 11.65 -20.11
CA THR A 50 -12.19 12.39 -21.10
C THR A 50 -10.95 13.06 -20.52
N ALA A 51 -10.68 12.95 -19.22
CA ALA A 51 -9.49 13.57 -18.62
C ALA A 51 -8.22 12.74 -18.89
N ILE A 52 -7.15 13.41 -19.34
CA ILE A 52 -5.82 12.81 -19.57
C ILE A 52 -5.24 12.25 -18.26
N ILE A 53 -5.53 12.90 -17.13
CA ILE A 53 -5.11 12.45 -15.81
C ILE A 53 -6.30 11.78 -15.11
N PRO A 54 -6.23 10.47 -14.81
CA PRO A 54 -7.25 9.77 -14.02
C PRO A 54 -7.17 10.21 -12.56
N ILE A 55 -7.98 11.19 -12.17
CA ILE A 55 -7.92 11.77 -10.82
C ILE A 55 -8.25 10.72 -9.75
N GLY A 56 -9.16 9.78 -10.03
CA GLY A 56 -9.52 8.71 -9.09
C GLY A 56 -8.33 7.81 -8.81
N LEU A 57 -7.68 7.30 -9.86
CA LEU A 57 -6.45 6.52 -9.77
C LEU A 57 -5.33 7.29 -9.04
N VAL A 58 -5.07 8.55 -9.41
CA VAL A 58 -4.01 9.35 -8.78
C VAL A 58 -4.28 9.56 -7.29
N VAL A 59 -5.54 9.76 -6.89
CA VAL A 59 -5.91 9.91 -5.47
C VAL A 59 -5.78 8.58 -4.73
N ALA A 60 -6.25 7.47 -5.31
CA ALA A 60 -6.14 6.14 -4.70
C ALA A 60 -4.67 5.78 -4.45
N VAL A 61 -3.84 5.84 -5.50
CA VAL A 61 -2.39 5.62 -5.42
C VAL A 61 -1.72 6.59 -4.45
N GLY A 62 -2.15 7.85 -4.42
CA GLY A 62 -1.58 8.83 -3.50
C GLY A 62 -1.86 8.52 -2.03
N ILE A 63 -3.05 8.03 -1.71
CA ILE A 63 -3.42 7.62 -0.36
C ILE A 63 -2.65 6.36 0.04
N ASP A 64 -2.57 5.39 -0.87
CA ASP A 64 -1.80 4.16 -0.68
C ASP A 64 -0.33 4.44 -0.34
N LEU A 65 0.37 5.14 -1.22
CA LEU A 65 1.78 5.50 -1.02
C LEU A 65 2.03 6.30 0.25
N PHE A 66 1.09 7.14 0.67
CA PHE A 66 1.17 7.85 1.93
C PHE A 66 1.06 6.90 3.13
N VAL A 67 0.11 5.95 3.09
CA VAL A 67 -0.08 4.94 4.13
C VAL A 67 1.11 3.98 4.19
N ASP A 68 1.65 3.57 3.04
CA ASP A 68 2.90 2.79 2.94
C ASP A 68 4.05 3.49 3.63
N GLY A 69 4.22 4.78 3.32
CA GLY A 69 5.19 5.63 3.97
C GLY A 69 5.02 5.62 5.48
N LEU A 70 3.80 5.90 5.94
CA LEU A 70 3.47 5.91 7.36
C LEU A 70 3.83 4.57 8.04
N LEU A 71 3.51 3.44 7.40
CA LEU A 71 3.85 2.11 7.91
C LEU A 71 5.36 1.86 7.96
N VAL A 72 6.14 2.31 6.98
CA VAL A 72 7.62 2.25 7.04
C VAL A 72 8.14 3.08 8.20
N GLY A 73 7.66 4.31 8.34
CA GLY A 73 8.07 5.23 9.39
C GLY A 73 7.81 4.67 10.79
N VAL A 74 6.62 4.12 11.00
CA VAL A 74 6.23 3.48 12.26
C VAL A 74 6.94 2.14 12.45
N GLY A 75 7.05 1.32 11.41
CA GLY A 75 7.74 0.03 11.48
C GLY A 75 9.21 0.18 11.88
N ALA A 76 9.86 1.27 11.44
CA ALA A 76 11.23 1.60 11.84
C ALA A 76 11.35 2.01 13.32
N THR A 77 10.32 2.58 13.95
CA THR A 77 10.34 2.89 15.39
C THR A 77 10.08 1.67 16.26
N VAL A 78 9.31 0.70 15.76
CA VAL A 78 9.04 -0.57 16.46
C VAL A 78 10.23 -1.52 16.40
N GLY A 79 10.96 -1.58 15.28
CA GLY A 79 12.17 -2.40 15.19
C GLY A 79 12.90 -2.30 13.85
N LEU A 80 14.23 -2.36 13.90
CA LEU A 80 15.08 -2.21 12.71
C LEU A 80 14.80 -3.28 11.65
N SER A 81 14.66 -4.55 12.05
CA SER A 81 14.38 -5.65 11.11
C SER A 81 13.04 -5.46 10.39
N LYS A 82 11.99 -5.11 11.13
CA LYS A 82 10.65 -4.83 10.59
C LYS A 82 10.67 -3.67 9.60
N GLY A 83 11.30 -2.55 10.00
CA GLY A 83 11.47 -1.39 9.14
C GLY A 83 12.20 -1.73 7.83
N ILE A 84 13.24 -2.57 7.89
CA ILE A 84 13.96 -3.02 6.68
C ILE A 84 13.07 -3.89 5.79
N ILE A 85 12.36 -4.88 6.34
CA ILE A 85 11.52 -5.79 5.55
C ILE A 85 10.37 -5.03 4.89
N LEU A 86 9.70 -4.14 5.62
CA LEU A 86 8.67 -3.25 5.06
C LEU A 86 9.24 -2.34 3.98
N THR A 87 10.40 -1.73 4.21
CA THR A 87 11.05 -0.87 3.21
C THR A 87 11.36 -1.63 1.93
N ILE A 88 11.89 -2.86 2.02
CA ILE A 88 12.19 -3.68 0.84
C ILE A 88 10.91 -4.04 0.09
N ALA A 89 9.88 -4.50 0.81
CA ALA A 89 8.60 -4.89 0.20
C ALA A 89 7.94 -3.72 -0.53
N LEU A 90 7.87 -2.56 0.13
CA LEU A 90 7.22 -1.36 -0.40
C LEU A 90 8.05 -0.70 -1.51
N THR A 91 9.39 -0.75 -1.45
CA THR A 91 10.21 -0.22 -2.55
C THR A 91 9.95 -0.96 -3.86
N LEU A 92 9.79 -2.29 -3.80
CA LEU A 92 9.46 -3.07 -5.00
C LEU A 92 8.04 -2.77 -5.48
N GLU A 93 7.08 -2.62 -4.57
CA GLU A 93 5.72 -2.19 -4.92
C GLU A 93 5.72 -0.83 -5.62
N ILE A 94 6.34 0.19 -5.03
CA ILE A 94 6.42 1.55 -5.58
C ILE A 94 7.02 1.55 -6.98
N LEU A 95 8.04 0.70 -7.22
CA LEU A 95 8.64 0.55 -8.54
C LEU A 95 7.61 0.08 -9.57
N PHE A 96 6.89 -1.01 -9.29
CA PHE A 96 5.90 -1.55 -10.23
C PHE A 96 4.68 -0.64 -10.37
N LEU A 97 4.21 -0.04 -9.27
CA LEU A 97 3.10 0.91 -9.28
C LEU A 97 3.44 2.16 -10.09
N SER A 98 4.64 2.72 -9.91
CA SER A 98 5.09 3.89 -10.65
C SER A 98 5.18 3.63 -12.16
N LEU A 99 5.66 2.43 -12.55
CA LEU A 99 5.69 2.02 -13.95
C LEU A 99 4.28 1.85 -14.52
N SER A 100 3.36 1.28 -13.74
CA SER A 100 1.96 1.06 -14.14
C SER A 100 1.22 2.39 -14.34
N VAL A 101 1.33 3.33 -13.39
CA VAL A 101 0.76 4.68 -13.52
C VAL A 101 1.38 5.44 -14.70
N ALA A 102 2.70 5.32 -14.92
CA ALA A 102 3.35 5.95 -16.06
C ALA A 102 2.89 5.38 -17.40
N ALA A 103 2.63 4.06 -17.48
CA ALA A 103 2.13 3.39 -18.66
C ALA A 103 0.68 3.80 -18.96
N GLU A 104 -0.18 3.82 -17.94
CA GLU A 104 -1.58 4.24 -18.06
C GLU A 104 -1.71 5.69 -18.55
N LEU A 105 -0.92 6.62 -17.97
CA LEU A 105 -0.88 8.01 -18.41
C LEU A 105 -0.46 8.14 -19.88
N GLN A 106 0.53 7.35 -20.32
CA GLN A 106 0.95 7.32 -21.72
C GLN A 106 -0.13 6.75 -22.64
N GLY A 107 -0.82 5.68 -22.21
CA GLY A 107 -1.96 5.10 -22.93
C GLY A 107 -3.09 6.10 -23.16
N ARG A 108 -3.29 7.03 -22.20
CA ARG A 108 -4.26 8.14 -22.29
C ARG A 108 -3.75 9.37 -23.05
N GLY A 109 -2.55 9.31 -23.64
CA GLY A 109 -1.97 10.39 -24.44
C GLY A 109 -1.28 11.49 -23.64
N ALA A 110 -0.95 11.25 -22.36
CA ALA A 110 -0.15 12.21 -21.59
C ALA A 110 1.27 12.33 -22.17
N SER A 111 1.83 13.54 -22.10
CA SER A 111 3.22 13.75 -22.50
C SER A 111 4.20 13.00 -21.59
N ARG A 112 5.37 12.62 -22.13
CA ARG A 112 6.44 11.93 -21.36
C ARG A 112 6.83 12.66 -20.07
N ARG A 113 6.73 13.99 -20.04
CA ARG A 113 7.00 14.79 -18.83
C ARG A 113 5.96 14.54 -17.74
N ILE A 114 4.68 14.46 -18.10
CA ILE A 114 3.59 14.19 -17.15
C ILE A 114 3.69 12.74 -16.65
N ALA A 115 3.93 11.79 -17.56
CA ALA A 115 4.10 10.39 -17.22
C ALA A 115 5.28 10.11 -16.28
N MET A 116 6.27 11.01 -16.19
CA MET A 116 7.36 10.94 -15.22
C MET A 116 7.07 11.76 -13.95
N ALA A 117 6.49 12.94 -14.10
CA ALA A 117 6.28 13.87 -12.99
C ALA A 117 5.20 13.37 -12.02
N VAL A 118 4.11 12.76 -12.53
CA VAL A 118 3.01 12.30 -11.68
C VAL A 118 3.45 11.14 -10.77
N PRO A 119 4.00 10.01 -11.28
CA PRO A 119 4.50 8.94 -10.41
C PRO A 119 5.62 9.40 -9.48
N SER A 120 6.54 10.25 -9.95
CA SER A 120 7.60 10.80 -9.09
C SER A 120 7.04 11.63 -7.93
N GLY A 121 6.02 12.45 -8.20
CA GLY A 121 5.33 13.24 -7.17
C GLY A 121 4.54 12.37 -6.20
N LEU A 122 3.92 11.31 -6.70
CA LEU A 122 3.23 10.30 -5.88
C LEU A 122 4.23 9.59 -4.96
N GLY A 123 5.41 9.18 -5.46
CA GLY A 123 6.46 8.57 -4.63
C GLY A 123 7.00 9.47 -3.52
N MET A 124 6.93 10.81 -3.68
CA MET A 124 7.26 11.73 -2.58
C MET A 124 6.28 11.63 -1.41
N LEU A 125 5.02 11.22 -1.65
CA LEU A 125 4.06 11.01 -0.57
C LEU A 125 4.50 9.89 0.38
N THR A 126 5.21 8.87 -0.12
CA THR A 126 5.81 7.84 0.74
C THR A 126 6.84 8.44 1.68
N ALA A 127 7.72 9.33 1.19
CA ALA A 127 8.68 10.00 2.06
C ALA A 127 7.98 10.88 3.11
N VAL A 128 6.94 11.62 2.71
CA VAL A 128 6.12 12.42 3.63
C VAL A 128 5.43 11.55 4.68
N GLY A 129 4.84 10.42 4.27
CA GLY A 129 4.23 9.45 5.15
C GLY A 129 5.24 8.86 6.13
N ALA A 130 6.42 8.47 5.67
CA ALA A 130 7.46 7.86 6.51
C ALA A 130 8.02 8.83 7.54
N ILE A 131 8.39 10.03 7.11
CA ILE A 131 8.87 11.07 8.02
C ILE A 131 7.75 11.48 8.99
N GLY A 132 6.54 11.69 8.48
CA GLY A 132 5.38 12.07 9.28
C GLY A 132 5.01 11.01 10.32
N GLY A 133 4.97 9.73 9.92
CA GLY A 133 4.70 8.60 10.80
C GLY A 133 5.77 8.45 11.89
N ALA A 134 7.06 8.50 11.51
CA ALA A 134 8.15 8.43 12.47
C ALA A 134 8.10 9.59 13.48
N LEU A 135 7.96 10.84 13.01
CA LEU A 135 7.96 12.01 13.90
C LEU A 135 6.68 12.11 14.76
N ALA A 136 5.52 11.73 14.23
CA ALA A 136 4.26 11.84 14.95
C ALA A 136 4.08 10.72 15.99
N LEU A 137 4.69 9.56 15.75
CA LEU A 137 4.44 8.34 16.54
C LEU A 137 5.69 7.79 17.25
N GLN A 138 6.83 8.49 17.20
CA GLN A 138 8.07 8.06 17.90
C GLN A 138 7.89 7.83 19.41
N ASP A 139 7.04 8.64 20.06
CA ASP A 139 6.79 8.59 21.52
C ASP A 139 5.46 7.88 21.84
N ALA A 140 4.80 7.31 20.82
CA ALA A 140 3.52 6.64 20.99
C ALA A 140 3.71 5.25 21.62
N GLY A 141 2.89 4.95 22.63
CA GLY A 141 2.87 3.62 23.23
C GLY A 141 2.13 2.58 22.37
N PRO A 142 2.21 1.27 22.72
CA PRO A 142 1.57 0.17 21.99
C PRO A 142 0.07 0.36 21.79
N THR A 143 -0.61 1.02 22.73
CA THR A 143 -2.05 1.31 22.67
C THR A 143 -2.43 2.22 21.49
N VAL A 144 -1.51 3.05 21.00
CA VAL A 144 -1.73 3.94 19.83
C VAL A 144 -1.12 3.33 18.58
N LEU A 145 0.07 2.73 18.68
CA LEU A 145 0.76 2.12 17.54
C LEU A 145 -0.01 0.94 16.95
N ALA A 146 -0.52 0.04 17.79
CA ALA A 146 -1.24 -1.15 17.33
C ALA A 146 -2.47 -0.82 16.46
N PRO A 147 -3.42 0.05 16.85
CA PRO A 147 -4.53 0.40 15.97
C PRO A 147 -4.11 1.16 14.70
N VAL A 148 -3.05 1.98 14.74
CA VAL A 148 -2.53 2.68 13.55
C VAL A 148 -1.95 1.68 12.54
N LEU A 149 -1.10 0.77 13.01
CA LEU A 149 -0.52 -0.31 12.21
C LEU A 149 -1.61 -1.25 11.67
N ALA A 150 -2.63 -1.56 12.49
CA ALA A 150 -3.77 -2.38 12.06
C ALA A 150 -4.61 -1.70 10.96
N PHE A 151 -4.82 -0.39 11.07
CA PHE A 151 -5.49 0.38 10.03
C PHE A 151 -4.68 0.40 8.73
N GLY A 152 -3.37 0.61 8.80
CA GLY A 152 -2.50 0.56 7.61
C GLY A 152 -2.38 -0.85 7.01
N ALA A 153 -2.34 -1.90 7.83
CA ALA A 153 -2.38 -3.28 7.36
C ALA A 153 -3.68 -3.58 6.58
N ALA A 154 -4.81 -3.03 7.03
CA ALA A 154 -6.07 -3.13 6.30
C ALA A 154 -6.03 -2.37 4.96
N ALA A 155 -5.36 -1.22 4.90
CA ALA A 155 -5.14 -0.47 3.66
C ALA A 155 -4.39 -1.31 2.63
N LEU A 156 -3.23 -1.84 3.02
CA LEU A 156 -2.38 -2.69 2.19
C LEU A 156 -3.11 -3.94 1.69
N LEU A 157 -3.86 -4.61 2.58
CA LEU A 157 -4.62 -5.80 2.20
C LEU A 157 -5.77 -5.45 1.25
N TYR A 158 -6.49 -4.36 1.49
CA TYR A 158 -7.52 -3.88 0.56
C TYR A 158 -6.92 -3.63 -0.82
N LEU A 159 -5.83 -2.85 -0.91
CA LEU A 159 -5.22 -2.49 -2.19
C LEU A 159 -4.77 -3.73 -2.97
N VAL A 160 -4.07 -4.65 -2.30
CA VAL A 160 -3.62 -5.87 -2.97
C VAL A 160 -4.79 -6.72 -3.45
N THR A 161 -5.87 -6.81 -2.66
CA THR A 161 -6.99 -7.73 -2.96
C THR A 161 -7.99 -7.17 -3.96
N GLU A 162 -8.37 -5.91 -3.83
CA GLU A 162 -9.42 -5.28 -4.64
C GLU A 162 -8.86 -4.54 -5.85
N GLU A 163 -7.63 -4.04 -5.80
CA GLU A 163 -7.03 -3.32 -6.92
C GLU A 163 -6.07 -4.24 -7.68
N LEU A 164 -4.95 -4.64 -7.06
CA LEU A 164 -3.87 -5.33 -7.78
C LEU A 164 -4.26 -6.73 -8.26
N LEU A 165 -4.92 -7.54 -7.42
CA LEU A 165 -5.33 -8.88 -7.82
C LEU A 165 -6.45 -8.85 -8.86
N VAL A 166 -7.41 -7.92 -8.75
CA VAL A 166 -8.48 -7.79 -9.73
C VAL A 166 -7.92 -7.38 -11.09
N GLU A 167 -7.07 -6.35 -11.14
CA GLU A 167 -6.39 -5.89 -12.35
C GLU A 167 -5.54 -7.00 -12.98
N ALA A 168 -4.82 -7.78 -12.16
CA ALA A 168 -4.00 -8.88 -12.64
C ALA A 168 -4.81 -10.01 -13.32
N HIS A 169 -6.11 -10.15 -13.00
CA HIS A 169 -7.00 -11.12 -13.65
C HIS A 169 -7.65 -10.58 -14.93
N GLU A 170 -7.53 -9.28 -15.25
CA GLU A 170 -7.99 -8.74 -16.53
C GLU A 170 -7.07 -9.14 -17.70
N VAL A 171 -5.82 -9.48 -17.39
CA VAL A 171 -4.84 -10.00 -18.33
C VAL A 171 -4.91 -11.53 -18.37
N GLU A 172 -4.57 -12.16 -19.49
CA GLU A 172 -4.55 -13.62 -19.59
C GLU A 172 -3.73 -14.24 -18.46
N GLU A 173 -4.41 -14.98 -17.58
CA GLU A 173 -3.77 -15.65 -16.47
C GLU A 173 -2.82 -16.73 -16.99
N THR A 174 -1.55 -16.62 -16.57
CA THR A 174 -0.56 -17.67 -16.83
C THR A 174 -0.09 -18.27 -15.51
N PRO A 175 0.21 -19.58 -15.47
CA PRO A 175 0.79 -20.21 -14.30
C PRO A 175 2.08 -19.52 -13.82
N LEU A 176 2.82 -18.87 -14.73
CA LEU A 176 4.03 -18.11 -14.42
C LEU A 176 3.72 -16.85 -13.60
N LEU A 177 2.70 -16.07 -13.99
CA LEU A 177 2.27 -14.87 -13.26
C LEU A 177 1.82 -15.23 -11.83
N ALA A 178 1.00 -16.27 -11.69
CA ALA A 178 0.60 -16.78 -10.38
C ALA A 178 1.82 -17.26 -9.56
N SER A 179 2.76 -17.96 -10.19
CA SER A 179 4.00 -18.41 -9.52
C SER A 179 4.86 -17.26 -9.00
N MET A 180 4.89 -16.12 -9.70
CA MET A 180 5.63 -14.94 -9.26
C MET A 180 5.06 -14.31 -8.00
N PHE A 181 3.74 -14.31 -7.82
CA PHE A 181 3.10 -13.90 -6.57
C PHE A 181 3.58 -14.77 -5.39
N PHE A 182 3.54 -16.10 -5.56
CA PHE A 182 3.99 -17.05 -4.53
C PHE A 182 5.49 -16.96 -4.27
N LEU A 183 6.31 -16.79 -5.30
CA LEU A 183 7.75 -16.58 -5.13
C LEU A 183 8.01 -15.34 -4.27
N GLY A 184 7.30 -14.25 -4.54
CA GLY A 184 7.41 -13.04 -3.73
C GLY A 184 6.99 -13.28 -2.26
N PHE A 185 5.94 -14.07 -2.05
CA PHE A 185 5.54 -14.47 -0.70
C PHE A 185 6.64 -15.27 0.02
N ILE A 186 7.19 -16.29 -0.65
CA ILE A 186 8.26 -17.15 -0.11
C ILE A 186 9.51 -16.34 0.22
N VAL A 187 9.91 -15.41 -0.67
CA VAL A 187 11.08 -14.55 -0.45
C VAL A 187 10.89 -13.69 0.79
N ILE A 188 9.75 -13.02 0.96
CA ILE A 188 9.49 -12.21 2.16
C ILE A 188 9.43 -13.10 3.41
N PHE A 189 8.73 -14.22 3.34
CA PHE A 189 8.65 -15.17 4.46
C PHE A 189 10.03 -15.68 4.90
N ALA A 190 10.94 -15.92 3.96
CA ALA A 190 12.30 -16.33 4.26
C ALA A 190 13.16 -15.20 4.85
N LEU A 191 12.85 -13.94 4.53
CA LEU A 191 13.53 -12.77 5.10
C LEU A 191 13.06 -12.42 6.51
N SER A 192 11.82 -12.80 6.85
CA SER A 192 11.21 -12.58 8.16
C SER A 192 11.46 -13.70 9.18
N ALA A 193 12.02 -14.82 8.74
CA ALA A 193 12.32 -16.00 9.56
C ALA A 193 13.68 -15.89 10.28
#